data_AF-A0AAW3MY47-F1
#
_entry.id   AF-A0AAW3MY47-F1
#
_cell.length_a   1.000
_cell.length_b   1.000
_cell.length_c   1.000
_cell.angle_alpha   90.00
_cell.angle_beta   90.00
_cell.angle_gamma   90.00
#
_symmetry.space_group_name_H-M   'P 1'
#
loop_
_entity.id
_entity.type
_entity.pdbx_description
1 polymer ?
#
loop_
_entity_poly.entity_id
_entity_poly.type
_entity_poly.pdbx_seq_one_letter_code
_entity_poly.pdbx_strand_id
1 'polypeptide(L)'
;MKRILPFLVAMFATVPALAAGPIKLADLPDVFKKEPPYMQNQICGELMARMARMSADLYTASAFPGVREAAVMAGTRAMMFVKANAALSKEERERAERIADQLEKSATPGKPAVAPYQFCEERAQRWLKEGVVAPADVRLTEKEVRDALDKTVPLKK
;
A
#
# COMPACT_ATOMS: atom_id res chain seq x y z
N MET A 1 5.69 20.25 11.57
CA MET A 1 5.32 19.47 10.36
C MET A 1 6.35 19.66 9.22
N LYS A 2 7.65 19.39 9.44
CA LYS A 2 8.72 19.70 8.45
C LYS A 2 9.63 18.52 8.06
N ARG A 3 9.33 17.28 8.51
CA ARG A 3 10.20 16.10 8.28
C ARG A 3 9.56 14.94 7.51
N ILE A 4 8.27 15.04 7.14
CA ILE A 4 7.56 13.95 6.45
C ILE A 4 7.81 14.00 4.93
N LEU A 5 8.01 15.21 4.38
CA LEU A 5 8.23 15.44 2.96
C LEU A 5 9.46 14.71 2.35
N PRO A 6 10.67 14.71 2.97
CA PRO A 6 11.82 13.99 2.41
C PRO A 6 11.68 12.45 2.49
N PHE A 7 10.90 11.93 3.44
CA PHE A 7 10.62 10.49 3.57
C PHE A 7 9.68 10.00 2.47
N LEU A 8 8.69 10.83 2.11
CA LEU A 8 7.74 10.57 1.03
C LEU A 8 8.39 10.70 -0.34
N VAL A 9 9.21 11.74 -0.57
CA VAL A 9 9.98 11.83 -1.82
C VAL A 9 10.95 10.65 -1.93
N ALA A 10 11.56 10.18 -0.84
CA ALA A 10 12.36 8.95 -0.89
C ALA A 10 11.51 7.71 -1.22
N MET A 11 10.31 7.53 -0.66
CA MET A 11 9.43 6.39 -0.99
C MET A 11 8.87 6.46 -2.42
N PHE A 12 8.50 7.63 -2.93
CA PHE A 12 7.98 7.80 -4.29
C PHE A 12 9.08 7.86 -5.35
N ALA A 13 10.25 8.45 -5.05
CA ALA A 13 11.42 8.47 -5.92
C ALA A 13 12.27 7.18 -5.84
N THR A 14 11.88 6.20 -5.01
CA THR A 14 12.40 4.82 -5.04
C THR A 14 11.46 3.83 -5.72
N VAL A 15 10.30 4.27 -6.24
CA VAL A 15 9.48 3.46 -7.15
C VAL A 15 10.13 3.30 -8.55
N PRO A 16 11.32 3.88 -8.82
CA PRO A 16 12.25 3.31 -9.78
C PRO A 16 13.63 3.08 -9.14
N ALA A 17 13.73 2.12 -8.21
CA ALA A 17 15.01 1.50 -7.86
C ALA A 17 14.83 0.02 -7.52
N LEU A 18 14.57 -0.77 -8.57
CA LEU A 18 14.97 -2.17 -8.68
C LEU A 18 16.49 -2.28 -8.42
N ALA A 19 16.92 -2.28 -7.16
CA ALA A 19 18.31 -2.51 -6.77
C ALA A 19 18.48 -3.23 -5.42
N ALA A 20 17.42 -3.36 -4.63
CA ALA A 20 17.33 -4.42 -3.63
C ALA A 20 16.69 -5.63 -4.32
N GLY A 21 17.30 -6.81 -4.20
CA GLY A 21 16.69 -8.05 -4.71
C GLY A 21 15.30 -8.30 -4.11
N PRO A 22 14.53 -9.27 -4.64
CA PRO A 22 13.15 -9.52 -4.19
C PRO A 22 13.12 -9.76 -2.67
N ILE A 23 12.28 -9.02 -1.95
CA ILE A 23 12.14 -9.18 -0.50
C ILE A 23 11.52 -10.55 -0.23
N LYS A 24 12.22 -11.40 0.52
CA LYS A 24 11.70 -12.70 0.90
C LYS A 24 10.92 -12.56 2.20
N LEU A 25 9.94 -13.45 2.39
CA LEU A 25 9.20 -13.53 3.66
C LEU A 25 10.16 -13.64 4.86
N ALA A 26 11.28 -14.36 4.71
CA ALA A 26 12.30 -14.53 5.76
C ALA A 26 12.92 -13.20 6.25
N ASP A 27 12.95 -12.17 5.39
CA ASP A 27 13.56 -10.87 5.66
C ASP A 27 12.62 -9.94 6.45
N LEU A 28 11.37 -10.35 6.68
CA LEU A 28 10.37 -9.56 7.40
C LEU A 28 10.44 -9.76 8.91
N PRO A 29 9.86 -8.83 9.71
CA PRO A 29 9.72 -9.02 11.15
C PRO A 29 8.88 -10.26 11.50
N ASP A 30 9.22 -10.93 12.61
CA ASP A 30 8.53 -12.13 13.08
C ASP A 30 7.02 -11.97 13.24
N VAL A 31 6.58 -10.77 13.67
CA VAL A 31 5.16 -10.43 13.82
C VAL A 31 4.38 -10.52 12.50
N PHE A 32 5.06 -10.36 11.36
CA PHE A 32 4.47 -10.59 10.05
C PHE A 32 4.58 -12.07 9.64
N LYS A 33 5.77 -12.67 9.80
CA LYS A 33 6.07 -14.01 9.28
C LYS A 33 5.29 -15.14 9.95
N LYS A 34 4.95 -14.98 11.23
CA LYS A 34 4.24 -16.00 12.03
C LYS A 34 2.74 -16.06 11.72
N GLU A 35 2.21 -15.06 11.04
CA GLU A 35 0.80 -15.02 10.68
C GLU A 35 0.51 -15.93 9.48
N PRO A 36 -0.68 -16.56 9.43
CA PRO A 36 -1.07 -17.38 8.29
C PRO A 36 -1.22 -16.52 7.01
N PRO A 37 -1.15 -17.12 5.81
CA PRO A 37 -1.16 -16.37 4.55
C PRO A 37 -2.33 -15.39 4.39
N TYR A 38 -3.55 -15.76 4.83
CA TYR A 38 -4.71 -14.87 4.77
C TYR A 38 -4.54 -13.63 5.67
N MET A 39 -4.00 -13.79 6.89
CA MET A 39 -3.66 -12.68 7.77
C MET A 39 -2.55 -11.81 7.18
N GLN A 40 -1.51 -12.41 6.59
CA GLN A 40 -0.47 -11.65 5.91
C GLN A 40 -1.02 -10.80 4.76
N ASN A 41 -2.02 -11.30 4.04
CA ASN A 41 -2.68 -10.55 2.97
C ASN A 41 -3.47 -9.37 3.54
N GLN A 42 -4.18 -9.55 4.66
CA GLN A 42 -4.86 -8.44 5.33
C GLN A 42 -3.87 -7.40 5.86
N ILE A 43 -2.75 -7.83 6.46
CA ILE A 43 -1.69 -6.91 6.91
C ILE A 43 -1.15 -6.12 5.71
N CYS A 44 -0.94 -6.76 4.56
CA CYS A 44 -0.57 -6.05 3.33
C CYS A 44 -1.64 -5.06 2.87
N GLY A 45 -2.92 -5.41 2.99
CA GLY A 45 -4.02 -4.49 2.73
C GLY A 45 -4.00 -3.26 3.64
N GLU A 46 -3.76 -3.44 4.93
CA GLU A 46 -3.66 -2.33 5.89
C GLU A 46 -2.45 -1.44 5.61
N LEU A 47 -1.28 -2.03 5.35
CA LEU A 47 -0.09 -1.27 4.96
C LEU A 47 -0.37 -0.46 3.68
N MET A 48 -0.89 -1.11 2.62
CA MET A 48 -1.20 -0.42 1.38
C MET A 48 -2.29 0.65 1.55
N ALA A 49 -3.27 0.45 2.43
CA ALA A 49 -4.27 1.46 2.75
C ALA A 49 -3.66 2.68 3.45
N ARG A 50 -2.67 2.48 4.33
CA ARG A 50 -1.93 3.58 4.96
C ARG A 50 -1.08 4.33 3.94
N MET A 51 -0.39 3.62 3.03
CA MET A 51 0.29 4.23 1.89
C MET A 51 -0.69 5.03 1.02
N ALA A 52 -1.87 4.46 0.71
CA ALA A 52 -2.90 5.13 -0.07
C ALA A 52 -3.40 6.41 0.61
N ARG A 53 -3.62 6.42 1.93
CA ARG A 53 -3.99 7.63 2.68
C ARG A 53 -2.94 8.72 2.56
N MET A 54 -1.66 8.39 2.77
CA MET A 54 -0.58 9.37 2.58
C MET A 54 -0.49 9.86 1.12
N SER A 55 -0.78 8.98 0.17
CA SER A 55 -0.78 9.30 -1.25
C SER A 55 -1.96 10.18 -1.64
N ALA A 56 -3.11 10.05 -0.97
CA ALA A 56 -4.28 10.89 -1.18
C ALA A 56 -4.03 12.35 -0.78
N ASP A 57 -3.28 12.57 0.31
CA ASP A 57 -2.83 13.91 0.69
C ASP A 57 -1.94 14.52 -0.41
N LEU A 58 -1.01 13.72 -0.97
CA LEU A 58 -0.16 14.13 -2.09
C LEU A 58 -0.95 14.34 -3.38
N TYR A 59 -1.97 13.52 -3.64
CA TYR A 59 -2.87 13.64 -4.79
C TYR A 59 -3.57 15.01 -4.77
N THR A 60 -4.05 15.42 -3.60
CA THR A 60 -4.73 16.70 -3.39
C THR A 60 -3.76 17.87 -3.48
N ALA A 61 -2.55 17.71 -2.95
CA ALA A 61 -1.52 18.75 -2.94
C ALA A 61 -0.78 18.93 -4.29
N SER A 62 -0.86 17.95 -5.19
CA SER A 62 -0.06 17.91 -6.42
C SER A 62 -0.90 18.05 -7.69
N ALA A 63 -0.41 18.84 -8.64
CA ALA A 63 -0.93 18.91 -10.01
C ALA A 63 -0.19 17.96 -10.97
N PHE A 64 0.88 17.29 -10.52
CA PHE A 64 1.68 16.43 -11.38
C PHE A 64 0.97 15.11 -11.68
N PRO A 65 0.74 14.76 -12.96
CA PRO A 65 0.04 13.53 -13.33
C PRO A 65 0.66 12.26 -12.75
N GLY A 66 2.00 12.16 -12.71
CA GLY A 66 2.69 10.99 -12.18
C GLY A 66 2.46 10.76 -10.67
N VAL A 67 2.36 11.84 -9.88
CA VAL A 67 2.06 11.73 -8.43
C VAL A 67 0.61 11.28 -8.22
N ARG A 68 -0.30 11.83 -9.03
CA ARG A 68 -1.70 11.46 -8.99
C ARG A 68 -1.92 10.00 -9.33
N GLU A 69 -1.25 9.53 -10.39
CA GLU A 69 -1.31 8.14 -10.81
C GLU A 69 -0.75 7.18 -9.75
N ALA A 70 0.38 7.54 -9.14
CA ALA A 70 0.97 6.73 -8.08
C ALA A 70 0.02 6.58 -6.87
N ALA A 71 -0.74 7.61 -6.52
CA ALA A 71 -1.73 7.55 -5.45
C ALA A 71 -2.95 6.69 -5.80
N VAL A 72 -3.44 6.78 -7.04
CA VAL A 72 -4.50 5.90 -7.56
C VAL A 72 -4.04 4.44 -7.50
N MET A 73 -2.81 4.16 -7.92
CA MET A 73 -2.24 2.81 -7.89
C MET A 73 -2.09 2.29 -6.45
N ALA A 74 -1.63 3.13 -5.52
CA ALA A 74 -1.54 2.74 -4.10
C ALA A 74 -2.92 2.38 -3.52
N GLY A 75 -3.96 3.20 -3.80
CA GLY A 75 -5.33 2.89 -3.39
C GLY A 75 -5.89 1.63 -4.05
N THR A 76 -5.56 1.41 -5.32
CA THR A 76 -5.98 0.21 -6.07
C THR A 76 -5.42 -1.06 -5.43
N ARG A 77 -4.12 -1.06 -5.11
CA ARG A 77 -3.45 -2.19 -4.44
C ARG A 77 -4.03 -2.46 -3.06
N ALA A 78 -4.33 -1.42 -2.29
CA ALA A 78 -4.98 -1.56 -0.99
C ALA A 78 -6.34 -2.28 -1.12
N MET A 79 -7.18 -1.83 -2.07
CA MET A 79 -8.48 -2.41 -2.30
C MET A 79 -8.40 -3.85 -2.84
N MET A 80 -7.38 -4.21 -3.63
CA MET A 80 -7.17 -5.59 -4.06
C MET A 80 -6.99 -6.54 -2.86
N PHE A 81 -6.15 -6.15 -1.89
CA PHE A 81 -5.95 -6.94 -0.67
C PHE A 81 -7.21 -7.00 0.19
N VAL A 82 -7.94 -5.89 0.34
CA VAL A 82 -9.20 -5.86 1.11
C VAL A 82 -10.26 -6.77 0.48
N LYS A 83 -10.45 -6.70 -0.85
CA LYS A 83 -11.41 -7.54 -1.58
C LYS A 83 -11.06 -9.03 -1.46
N ALA A 84 -9.77 -9.38 -1.52
CA ALA A 84 -9.30 -10.76 -1.33
C ALA A 84 -9.55 -11.33 0.08
N ASN A 85 -9.79 -10.47 1.08
CA ASN A 85 -9.95 -10.86 2.48
C ASN A 85 -11.31 -10.39 3.06
N ALA A 86 -12.32 -10.21 2.22
CA ALA A 86 -13.64 -9.71 2.62
C ALA A 86 -14.35 -10.61 3.66
N ALA A 87 -13.97 -11.89 3.76
CA ALA A 87 -14.56 -12.87 4.66
C ALA A 87 -14.00 -12.84 6.11
N LEU A 88 -13.03 -11.97 6.41
CA LEU A 88 -12.41 -11.93 7.74
C LEU A 88 -13.35 -11.41 8.83
N SER A 89 -13.25 -12.02 10.01
CA SER A 89 -13.91 -11.56 11.21
C SER A 89 -13.41 -10.16 11.63
N LYS A 90 -14.14 -9.52 12.53
CA LYS A 90 -13.72 -8.22 13.07
C LYS A 90 -12.41 -8.34 13.84
N GLU A 91 -12.25 -9.40 14.63
CA GLU A 91 -11.05 -9.63 15.44
C GLU A 91 -9.80 -9.83 14.58
N GLU A 92 -9.91 -10.58 13.47
CA GLU A 92 -8.81 -10.76 12.51
C GLU A 92 -8.41 -9.44 11.85
N ARG A 93 -9.40 -8.62 11.46
CA ARG A 93 -9.13 -7.28 10.90
C ARG A 93 -8.41 -6.38 11.90
N GLU A 94 -8.91 -6.31 13.13
CA GLU A 94 -8.28 -5.54 14.20
C GLU A 94 -6.86 -6.04 14.53
N ARG A 95 -6.63 -7.36 14.47
CA ARG A 95 -5.29 -7.93 14.64
C ARG A 95 -4.35 -7.52 13.52
N ALA A 96 -4.79 -7.60 12.26
CA ALA A 96 -3.98 -7.19 11.12
C ALA A 96 -3.63 -5.70 11.18
N GLU A 97 -4.58 -4.85 11.58
CA GLU A 97 -4.35 -3.41 11.78
C GLU A 97 -3.31 -3.14 12.86
N ARG A 98 -3.38 -3.84 14.01
CA ARG A 98 -2.37 -3.71 15.07
C ARG A 98 -0.98 -4.13 14.59
N ILE A 99 -0.88 -5.20 13.80
CA ILE A 99 0.40 -5.65 13.27
C ILE A 99 0.96 -4.66 12.25
N ALA A 100 0.13 -4.15 11.34
CA ALA A 100 0.54 -3.10 10.40
C ALA A 100 1.07 -1.85 11.13
N ASP A 101 0.38 -1.42 12.19
CA ASP A 101 0.80 -0.31 13.03
C ASP A 101 2.15 -0.56 13.72
N GLN A 102 2.37 -1.77 14.23
CA GLN A 102 3.66 -2.16 14.82
C GLN A 102 4.78 -2.15 13.79
N LEU A 103 4.53 -2.64 12.57
CA LEU A 103 5.50 -2.67 11.49
C LEU A 103 5.91 -1.25 11.09
N GLU A 104 4.97 -0.32 10.98
CA GLU A 104 5.27 1.09 10.72
C GLU A 104 6.09 1.73 11.84
N LYS A 105 5.69 1.49 13.10
CA LYS A 105 6.39 2.04 14.28
C LYS A 105 7.76 1.43 14.51
N SER A 106 8.01 0.23 13.99
CA SER A 106 9.32 -0.42 14.02
C SER A 106 10.34 0.23 13.08
N ALA A 107 9.90 1.18 12.23
CA ALA A 107 10.80 2.01 11.45
C ALA A 107 11.77 2.76 12.37
N THR A 108 13.06 2.49 12.22
CA THR A 108 14.11 3.18 12.98
C THR A 108 14.27 4.60 12.42
N PRO A 109 14.64 5.61 13.21
CA PRO A 109 14.97 6.93 12.65
C PRO A 109 16.03 6.80 11.55
N GLY A 110 15.67 7.20 10.32
CA GLY A 110 16.54 7.08 9.13
C GLY A 110 16.46 5.75 8.37
N LYS A 111 15.69 4.75 8.83
CA LYS A 111 15.38 3.51 8.12
C LYS A 111 13.86 3.28 8.13
N PRO A 112 13.14 3.67 7.06
CA PRO A 112 11.72 3.37 6.94
C PRO A 112 11.48 1.86 7.08
N ALA A 113 10.25 1.45 7.43
CA ALA A 113 9.81 0.07 7.30
C ALA A 113 9.63 -0.32 5.82
N VAL A 114 10.68 -0.14 4.99
CA VAL A 114 10.64 -0.30 3.53
C VAL A 114 10.34 -1.75 3.15
N ALA A 115 10.92 -2.71 3.87
CA ALA A 115 10.82 -4.13 3.51
C ALA A 115 9.38 -4.69 3.55
N PRO A 116 8.57 -4.47 4.61
CA PRO A 116 7.15 -4.85 4.59
C PRO A 116 6.36 -4.25 3.43
N TYR A 117 6.58 -2.96 3.13
CA TYR A 117 5.91 -2.27 2.04
C TYR A 117 6.32 -2.85 0.67
N GLN A 118 7.62 -3.04 0.43
CA GLN A 118 8.14 -3.65 -0.79
C GLN A 118 7.61 -5.08 -0.98
N PHE A 119 7.60 -5.88 0.09
CA PHE A 119 7.05 -7.24 0.02
C PHE A 119 5.58 -7.26 -0.39
N CYS A 120 4.76 -6.37 0.19
CA CYS A 120 3.35 -6.28 -0.15
C CYS A 120 3.12 -5.76 -1.58
N GLU A 121 3.97 -4.85 -2.06
CA GLU A 121 3.97 -4.37 -3.44
C GLU A 121 4.32 -5.49 -4.42
N GLU A 122 5.41 -6.21 -4.18
CA GLU A 122 5.82 -7.36 -5.00
C GLU A 122 4.75 -8.46 -5.02
N ARG A 123 4.07 -8.69 -3.89
CA ARG A 123 2.94 -9.62 -3.81
C ARG A 123 1.76 -9.16 -4.67
N ALA A 124 1.39 -7.88 -4.61
CA ALA A 124 0.33 -7.35 -5.45
C ALA A 124 0.67 -7.48 -6.95
N GLN A 125 1.89 -7.14 -7.34
CA GLN A 125 2.37 -7.30 -8.72
C GLN A 125 2.34 -8.76 -9.17
N ARG A 126 2.70 -9.70 -8.28
CA ARG A 126 2.62 -11.13 -8.56
C ARG A 126 1.20 -11.59 -8.78
N TRP A 127 0.24 -11.18 -7.94
CA TRP A 127 -1.18 -11.49 -8.11
C TRP A 127 -1.74 -10.99 -9.45
N LEU A 128 -1.31 -9.81 -9.89
CA LEU A 128 -1.67 -9.28 -11.21
C LEU A 128 -1.10 -10.15 -12.34
N LYS A 129 0.16 -10.56 -12.23
CA LYS A 129 0.83 -11.41 -13.23
C LYS A 129 0.25 -12.82 -13.29
N GLU A 130 -0.08 -13.40 -12.15
CA GLU A 130 -0.60 -14.77 -12.01
C GLU A 130 -2.12 -14.86 -12.25
N GLY A 131 -2.81 -13.72 -12.40
CA GLY A 131 -4.26 -13.69 -12.63
C GLY A 131 -5.09 -14.05 -11.39
N VAL A 132 -4.50 -13.93 -10.18
CA VAL A 132 -5.21 -14.13 -8.91
C VAL A 132 -6.33 -13.11 -8.74
N VAL A 133 -6.15 -11.91 -9.29
CA VAL A 133 -7.17 -10.87 -9.39
C VAL A 133 -7.48 -10.64 -10.86
N ALA A 134 -8.76 -10.61 -11.24
CA ALA A 134 -9.14 -10.40 -12.62
C ALA A 134 -8.79 -8.98 -13.08
N PRO A 135 -8.23 -8.79 -14.30
CA PRO A 135 -7.93 -7.46 -14.82
C PRO A 135 -9.13 -6.51 -14.88
N ALA A 136 -10.35 -7.06 -15.04
CA ALA A 136 -11.58 -6.29 -14.98
C ALA A 136 -11.82 -5.69 -13.58
N ASP A 137 -11.61 -6.46 -12.53
CA ASP A 137 -11.78 -6.01 -11.14
C ASP A 137 -10.73 -4.96 -10.76
N VAL A 138 -9.51 -5.10 -11.27
CA VAL A 138 -8.44 -4.11 -11.08
C VAL A 138 -8.83 -2.78 -11.71
N ARG A 139 -9.28 -2.79 -12.98
CA ARG A 139 -9.73 -1.56 -13.67
C ARG A 139 -10.94 -0.91 -13.01
N LEU A 140 -11.89 -1.72 -12.53
CA LEU A 140 -13.03 -1.21 -11.78
C LEU A 140 -12.57 -0.53 -10.49
N THR A 141 -11.67 -1.19 -9.75
CA THR A 141 -11.12 -0.67 -8.50
C THR A 141 -10.31 0.61 -8.72
N GLU A 142 -9.49 0.66 -9.78
CA GLU A 142 -8.74 1.87 -10.14
C GLU A 142 -9.68 3.05 -10.41
N LYS A 143 -10.77 2.81 -11.15
CA LYS A 143 -11.80 3.81 -11.38
C LYS A 143 -12.47 4.26 -10.08
N GLU A 144 -12.85 3.32 -9.20
CA GLU A 144 -13.45 3.63 -7.89
C GLU A 144 -12.54 4.52 -7.04
N VAL A 145 -11.24 4.20 -6.99
CA VAL A 145 -10.23 4.97 -6.26
C VAL A 145 -10.04 6.35 -6.88
N ARG A 146 -9.91 6.42 -8.21
CA ARG A 146 -9.73 7.70 -8.91
C ARG A 146 -10.93 8.62 -8.71
N ASP A 147 -12.14 8.10 -8.89
CA ASP A 147 -13.38 8.86 -8.68
C ASP A 147 -13.49 9.34 -7.21
N ALA A 148 -13.05 8.54 -6.24
CA ALA A 148 -13.03 8.94 -4.84
C ALA A 148 -12.01 10.06 -4.57
N LEU A 149 -10.79 9.95 -5.11
CA LEU A 149 -9.76 10.98 -4.98
C LEU A 149 -10.17 12.28 -5.68
N ASP A 150 -10.72 12.21 -6.89
CA ASP A 150 -11.17 13.38 -7.64
C ASP A 150 -12.33 14.12 -6.95
N LYS A 151 -13.24 13.42 -6.26
CA LYS A 151 -14.27 14.07 -5.43
C LYS A 151 -13.70 14.89 -4.29
N THR A 152 -12.52 14.51 -3.78
CA THR A 152 -11.86 15.20 -2.65
C THR A 152 -10.98 16.38 -3.10
N VAL A 153 -10.67 16.46 -4.40
CA VAL A 153 -9.93 17.60 -4.98
C VAL A 153 -10.93 18.55 -5.64
N PRO A 154 -11.14 19.78 -5.14
CA PRO A 154 -11.93 20.76 -5.88
C PRO A 154 -11.18 21.07 -7.18
N LEU A 155 -11.63 20.50 -8.29
CA LEU A 155 -11.18 20.87 -9.63
C LEU A 155 -11.52 22.36 -9.78
N LYS A 156 -10.53 23.24 -9.66
CA LYS A 156 -10.69 24.61 -10.13
C LYS A 156 -11.02 24.52 -11.61
N LYS A 157 -12.24 24.93 -11.95
CA LYS A 157 -12.69 25.17 -13.32
C LYS A 157 -11.79 26.20 -13.99
#